data_AF-A0A954JLV5-F1
#
_entry.id   AF-A0A954JLV5-F1
#
_cell.length_a   1.000
_cell.length_b   1.000
_cell.length_c   1.000
_cell.angle_alpha   90.00
_cell.angle_beta   90.00
_cell.angle_gamma   90.00
#
_symmetry.space_group_name_H-M   'P 1'
#
loop_
_entity.id
_entity.type
_entity.pdbx_description
1 polymer ?
#
loop_
_entity_poly.entity_id
_entity_poly.type
_entity_poly.pdbx_seq_one_letter_code
_entity_poly.pdbx_strand_id
1 'polypeptide(L)'
;MTETVSISAEEERRIEKFCGHCHAMPKPESFAKEDWEFEVTQGFRFYEAAREEFAWDPPELMTTIAYFERDAKEALPAPQVYPLESVASSLFQRVDAPDTLQATAISHLNVSDISQTVWACDMRTGALLKSPVDGDWIEARRPVQLANPCRVLPLQWDQDEDLELLVSDLG
;
A
#
# COMPACT_ATOMS: atom_id res chain seq x y z
N MET A 1 13.46 -23.81 -23.65
CA MET A 1 13.74 -22.79 -24.69
C MET A 1 12.70 -21.71 -24.50
N THR A 2 13.04 -20.62 -23.80
CA THR A 2 12.16 -19.47 -23.63
C THR A 2 12.18 -18.69 -24.93
N GLU A 3 11.06 -18.75 -25.67
CA GLU A 3 10.84 -17.93 -26.85
C GLU A 3 10.79 -16.47 -26.39
N THR A 4 11.70 -15.65 -26.89
CA THR A 4 11.77 -14.24 -26.51
C THR A 4 10.61 -13.52 -27.19
N VAL A 5 9.61 -13.12 -26.41
CA VAL A 5 8.47 -12.35 -26.93
C VAL A 5 8.99 -10.99 -27.40
N SER A 6 8.90 -10.71 -28.70
CA SER A 6 9.25 -9.41 -29.26
C SER A 6 8.08 -8.44 -29.06
N ILE A 7 8.24 -7.47 -28.16
CA ILE A 7 7.24 -6.46 -27.86
C ILE A 7 7.47 -5.24 -28.76
N SER A 8 6.43 -4.80 -29.45
CA SER A 8 6.52 -3.61 -30.30
C SER A 8 6.46 -2.32 -29.46
N ALA A 9 7.06 -1.23 -29.94
CA ALA A 9 6.99 0.07 -29.24
C ALA A 9 5.56 0.61 -29.06
N GLU A 10 4.62 0.18 -29.91
CA GLU A 10 3.21 0.51 -29.72
C GLU A 10 2.58 -0.27 -28.57
N GLU A 11 2.92 -1.56 -28.45
CA GLU A 11 2.46 -2.40 -27.36
C GLU A 11 3.08 -1.97 -26.02
N GLU A 12 4.36 -1.56 -26.01
CA GLU A 12 4.99 -0.96 -24.83
C GLU A 12 4.22 0.27 -24.35
N ARG A 13 3.88 1.21 -25.25
CA ARG A 13 3.08 2.39 -24.89
C ARG A 13 1.69 2.02 -24.36
N ARG A 14 1.08 0.98 -24.92
CA ARG A 14 -0.23 0.47 -24.46
C ARG A 14 -0.14 -0.11 -23.06
N ILE A 15 0.91 -0.90 -22.78
CA ILE A 15 1.21 -1.46 -21.46
C ILE A 15 1.46 -0.33 -20.46
N GLU A 16 2.33 0.63 -20.78
CA GLU A 16 2.65 1.76 -19.90
C GLU A 16 1.40 2.57 -19.55
N LYS A 17 0.56 2.86 -20.55
CA LYS A 17 -0.70 3.58 -20.34
C LYS A 17 -1.67 2.79 -19.47
N PHE A 18 -1.82 1.49 -19.72
CA PHE A 18 -2.73 0.63 -18.96
C PHE A 18 -2.27 0.44 -17.51
N CYS A 19 -1.03 -0.02 -17.31
CA CYS A 19 -0.48 -0.28 -15.97
C CYS A 19 -0.23 1.00 -15.16
N GLY A 20 -0.10 2.16 -15.81
CA GLY A 20 0.00 3.47 -15.17
C GLY A 20 -1.34 4.17 -14.94
N HIS A 21 -2.48 3.54 -15.25
CA HIS A 21 -3.78 4.19 -15.19
C HIS A 21 -4.24 4.47 -13.76
N CYS A 22 -4.16 3.46 -12.88
CA CYS A 22 -4.68 3.55 -11.51
C CYS A 22 -3.68 4.20 -10.54
N HIS A 23 -2.38 4.00 -10.76
CA HIS A 23 -1.31 4.54 -9.94
C HIS A 23 -0.03 4.68 -10.76
N ALA A 24 1.03 5.22 -10.15
CA ALA A 24 2.34 5.28 -10.78
C ALA A 24 2.79 3.89 -11.25
N MET A 25 3.25 3.79 -12.48
CA MET A 25 3.66 2.52 -13.06
C MET A 25 4.83 1.91 -12.25
N PRO A 26 4.74 0.61 -11.90
CA PRO A 26 5.85 -0.09 -11.25
C PRO A 26 7.10 -0.08 -12.12
N LYS A 27 8.27 -0.07 -11.49
CA LYS A 27 9.55 -0.21 -12.19
C LYS A 27 9.88 -1.70 -12.35
N PRO A 28 10.28 -2.20 -13.53
CA PRO A 28 10.66 -3.60 -13.73
C PRO A 28 11.65 -4.15 -12.70
N GLU A 29 12.56 -3.31 -12.19
CA GLU A 29 13.55 -3.70 -11.18
C GLU A 29 13.05 -3.75 -9.73
N SER A 30 11.76 -3.47 -9.47
CA SER A 30 11.17 -3.47 -8.12
C SER A 30 10.85 -4.86 -7.58
N PHE A 31 10.76 -5.86 -8.46
CA PHE A 31 10.52 -7.26 -8.10
C PHE A 31 11.58 -8.17 -8.72
N ALA A 32 11.71 -9.39 -8.19
CA ALA A 32 12.44 -10.44 -8.88
C ALA A 32 11.66 -10.87 -10.12
N LYS A 33 12.37 -11.40 -11.12
CA LYS A 33 11.80 -11.80 -12.40
C LYS A 33 10.66 -12.81 -12.23
N GLU A 34 10.86 -13.79 -11.35
CA GLU A 34 9.87 -14.85 -11.06
C GLU A 34 8.59 -14.34 -10.37
N ASP A 35 8.62 -13.15 -9.77
CA ASP A 35 7.45 -12.59 -9.08
C ASP A 35 6.50 -11.82 -10.02
N TRP A 36 6.97 -11.42 -11.21
CA TRP A 36 6.19 -10.55 -12.10
C TRP A 36 4.93 -11.21 -12.67
N GLU A 37 4.96 -12.51 -12.93
CA GLU A 37 3.74 -13.24 -13.36
C GLU A 37 2.62 -13.08 -12.33
N PHE A 38 2.94 -13.22 -11.04
CA PHE A 38 1.98 -13.06 -9.96
C PHE A 38 1.46 -11.62 -9.87
N GLU A 39 2.36 -10.64 -9.85
CA GLU A 39 1.99 -9.23 -9.68
C GLU A 39 1.16 -8.68 -10.85
N VAL A 40 1.56 -8.98 -12.09
CA VAL A 40 0.79 -8.54 -13.28
C VAL A 40 -0.57 -9.25 -13.32
N THR A 41 -0.62 -10.55 -13.03
CA THR A 41 -1.90 -11.30 -12.97
C THR A 41 -2.82 -10.71 -11.91
N GLN A 42 -2.29 -10.32 -10.76
CA GLN A 42 -3.04 -9.65 -9.70
C GLN A 42 -3.59 -8.30 -10.17
N GLY A 43 -2.77 -7.47 -10.83
CA GLY A 43 -3.21 -6.20 -11.41
C GLY A 43 -4.35 -6.36 -12.42
N PHE A 44 -4.26 -7.36 -13.31
CA PHE A 44 -5.34 -7.68 -14.25
C PHE A 44 -6.62 -8.13 -13.54
N ARG A 45 -6.52 -8.87 -12.43
CA ARG A 45 -7.71 -9.23 -11.63
C ARG A 45 -8.39 -8.01 -11.02
N PHE A 46 -7.61 -7.03 -10.52
CA PHE A 46 -8.18 -5.76 -10.03
C PHE A 46 -8.86 -4.99 -11.14
N TYR A 47 -8.24 -4.93 -12.33
CA TYR A 47 -8.85 -4.31 -13.49
C TYR A 47 -10.17 -4.99 -13.87
N GLU A 48 -10.22 -6.31 -13.98
CA GLU A 48 -11.44 -7.05 -14.33
C GLU A 48 -12.56 -6.81 -13.30
N ALA A 49 -12.22 -6.72 -12.01
CA ALA A 49 -13.18 -6.40 -10.95
C ALA A 49 -13.78 -4.99 -11.08
N ALA A 50 -13.02 -4.03 -11.62
CA ALA A 50 -13.44 -2.64 -11.83
C ALA A 50 -13.75 -2.31 -13.31
N ARG A 51 -13.90 -3.34 -14.16
CA ARG A 51 -13.97 -3.19 -15.62
C ARG A 51 -15.13 -2.31 -16.08
N GLU A 52 -16.27 -2.38 -15.38
CA GLU A 52 -17.45 -1.57 -15.69
C GLU A 52 -17.20 -0.07 -15.50
N GLU A 53 -16.34 0.31 -14.56
CA GLU A 53 -16.00 1.71 -14.25
C GLU A 53 -14.98 2.27 -15.24
N PHE A 54 -13.97 1.47 -15.60
CA PHE A 54 -12.87 1.95 -16.45
C PHE A 54 -13.16 1.80 -17.94
N ALA A 55 -13.83 0.72 -18.37
CA ALA A 55 -14.17 0.44 -19.77
C ALA A 55 -12.98 0.49 -20.76
N TRP A 56 -11.77 0.10 -20.32
CA TRP A 56 -10.57 0.02 -21.17
C TRP A 56 -10.41 -1.36 -21.82
N ASP A 57 -9.63 -1.40 -22.90
CA ASP A 57 -9.21 -2.64 -23.53
C ASP A 57 -7.79 -2.99 -23.03
N PRO A 58 -7.64 -4.02 -22.17
CA PRO A 58 -6.34 -4.34 -21.58
C PRO A 58 -5.38 -4.93 -22.63
N PRO A 59 -4.06 -4.67 -22.50
CA PRO A 59 -3.05 -5.38 -23.27
C PRO A 59 -3.07 -6.89 -23.00
N GLU A 60 -2.39 -7.65 -23.83
CA GLU A 60 -2.31 -9.10 -23.62
C GLU A 60 -1.47 -9.41 -22.37
N LEU A 61 -1.96 -10.33 -21.53
CA LEU A 61 -1.40 -10.60 -20.20
C LEU A 61 0.04 -11.11 -20.28
N MET A 62 0.31 -12.11 -21.11
CA MET A 62 1.65 -12.71 -21.22
C MET A 62 2.66 -11.73 -21.82
N THR A 63 2.23 -10.87 -22.74
CA THR A 63 3.03 -9.79 -23.31
C THR A 63 3.35 -8.73 -22.26
N THR A 64 2.39 -8.44 -21.36
CA THR A 64 2.60 -7.51 -20.24
C THR A 64 3.56 -8.10 -19.20
N ILE A 65 3.45 -9.39 -18.89
CA ILE A 65 4.42 -10.09 -18.03
C ILE A 65 5.81 -10.03 -18.64
N ALA A 66 5.94 -10.36 -19.93
CA ALA A 66 7.22 -10.31 -20.65
C ALA A 66 7.83 -8.90 -20.67
N TYR A 67 7.02 -7.85 -20.70
CA TYR A 67 7.47 -6.47 -20.61
C TYR A 67 8.19 -6.20 -19.28
N PHE A 68 7.59 -6.58 -18.15
CA PHE A 68 8.21 -6.37 -16.84
C PHE A 68 9.39 -7.31 -16.61
N GLU A 69 9.31 -8.57 -17.04
CA GLU A 69 10.39 -9.54 -16.90
C GLU A 69 11.66 -9.21 -17.69
N ARG A 70 11.54 -8.45 -18.79
CA ARG A 70 12.69 -8.10 -19.67
C ARG A 70 13.79 -7.37 -18.91
N ASP A 71 13.40 -6.38 -18.10
CA ASP A 71 14.31 -5.49 -17.38
C ASP A 71 14.33 -5.77 -15.86
N ALA A 72 13.65 -6.83 -15.42
CA ALA A 72 13.64 -7.29 -14.04
C ALA A 72 14.98 -7.90 -13.62
N LYS A 73 15.24 -7.88 -12.31
CA LYS A 73 16.38 -8.58 -11.72
C LYS A 73 16.02 -10.04 -11.52
N GLU A 74 16.96 -10.97 -11.72
CA GLU A 74 16.74 -12.38 -11.39
C GLU A 74 16.40 -12.59 -9.90
N ALA A 75 17.01 -11.78 -9.02
CA ALA A 75 16.67 -11.73 -7.61
C ALA A 75 16.90 -10.31 -7.05
N LEU A 76 16.13 -9.95 -6.01
CA LEU A 76 16.38 -8.72 -5.26
C LEU A 76 17.61 -8.89 -4.35
N PRO A 77 18.40 -7.83 -4.13
CA PRO A 77 19.51 -7.89 -3.20
C PRO A 77 18.99 -8.19 -1.79
N ALA A 78 19.72 -9.04 -1.06
CA ALA A 78 19.43 -9.26 0.35
C ALA A 78 19.45 -7.92 1.10
N PRO A 79 18.52 -7.69 2.05
CA PRO A 79 18.52 -6.49 2.85
C PRO A 79 19.85 -6.36 3.58
N GLN A 80 20.39 -5.14 3.60
CA GLN A 80 21.63 -4.88 4.32
C GLN A 80 21.37 -5.01 5.83
N VAL A 81 21.94 -6.04 6.44
CA VAL A 81 21.90 -6.23 7.90
C VAL A 81 23.06 -5.46 8.51
N TYR A 82 22.75 -4.39 9.23
CA TYR A 82 23.74 -3.66 10.01
C TYR A 82 24.00 -4.41 11.33
N PRO A 83 25.25 -4.68 11.71
CA PRO A 83 25.56 -5.19 13.04
C PRO A 83 24.97 -4.26 14.09
N LEU A 84 24.32 -4.82 15.12
CA LEU A 84 23.87 -4.07 16.29
C LEU A 84 25.11 -3.61 17.06
N GLU A 85 25.66 -2.44 16.71
CA GLU A 85 26.65 -1.77 17.53
C GLU A 85 25.98 -1.38 18.86
N SER A 86 26.62 -1.73 19.97
CA SER A 86 26.04 -1.66 21.31
C SER A 86 25.58 -0.25 21.68
N VAL A 87 24.27 -0.02 21.63
CA VAL A 87 23.58 1.05 22.35
C VAL A 87 22.15 0.58 22.53
N ALA A 88 21.73 0.47 23.80
CA ALA A 88 20.38 0.14 24.28
C ALA A 88 19.38 -0.12 23.14
N SER A 89 19.35 -1.36 22.64
CA SER A 89 18.39 -1.71 21.61
C SER A 89 17.01 -1.44 22.22
N SER A 90 16.26 -0.52 21.64
CA SER A 90 14.81 -0.50 21.81
C SER A 90 14.31 -1.84 21.33
N LEU A 91 14.24 -2.83 22.23
CA LEU A 91 13.68 -4.13 21.91
C LEU A 91 12.22 -3.87 21.63
N PHE A 92 11.84 -4.02 20.37
CA PHE A 92 10.43 -3.98 20.01
C PHE A 92 9.77 -5.20 20.66
N GLN A 93 8.88 -4.93 21.60
CA GLN A 93 7.98 -5.96 22.11
C GLN A 93 6.83 -6.07 21.11
N ARG A 94 6.65 -7.27 20.54
CA ARG A 94 5.42 -7.58 19.82
C ARG A 94 4.27 -7.53 20.81
N VAL A 95 3.32 -6.64 20.54
CA VAL A 95 2.01 -6.62 21.20
C VAL A 95 1.02 -7.13 20.16
N ASP A 96 0.27 -8.18 20.50
CA ASP A 96 -0.76 -8.67 19.60
C ASP A 96 -1.90 -7.64 19.54
N ALA A 97 -2.37 -7.37 18.33
CA ALA A 97 -3.53 -6.49 18.15
C ALA A 97 -4.78 -7.14 18.77
N PRO A 98 -5.72 -6.36 19.34
CA PRO A 98 -6.99 -6.89 19.81
C PRO A 98 -7.69 -7.72 18.72
N ASP A 99 -8.32 -8.84 19.10
CA ASP A 99 -9.06 -9.73 18.17
C ASP A 99 -10.15 -9.01 17.37
N THR A 100 -10.58 -7.84 17.83
CA THR A 100 -11.53 -6.96 17.13
C THR A 100 -10.94 -6.33 15.86
N LEU A 101 -9.61 -6.28 15.73
CA LEU A 101 -8.90 -5.77 14.56
C LEU A 101 -8.54 -6.93 13.62
N GLN A 102 -9.55 -7.62 13.09
CA GLN A 102 -9.28 -8.69 12.13
C GLN A 102 -8.82 -8.11 10.78
N ALA A 103 -7.64 -8.54 10.36
CA ALA A 103 -7.09 -8.32 9.02
C ALA A 103 -6.98 -6.82 8.67
N THR A 104 -6.00 -6.15 9.28
CA THR A 104 -5.72 -4.74 9.01
C THR A 104 -4.88 -4.57 7.73
N ALA A 105 -5.14 -3.51 6.98
CA ALA A 105 -4.25 -2.99 5.94
C ALA A 105 -3.80 -1.60 6.39
N ILE A 106 -2.93 -1.57 7.41
CA ILE A 106 -2.48 -0.31 8.03
C ILE A 106 -1.63 0.47 7.03
N SER A 107 -2.14 1.62 6.61
CA SER A 107 -1.52 2.50 5.62
C SER A 107 -0.76 3.67 6.26
N HIS A 108 -1.15 4.06 7.47
CA HIS A 108 -0.54 5.15 8.20
C HIS A 108 -0.59 4.92 9.71
N LEU A 109 0.46 5.38 10.39
CA LEU A 109 0.52 5.53 11.84
C LEU A 109 0.99 6.94 12.18
N ASN A 110 0.31 7.59 13.13
CA ASN A 110 0.67 8.90 13.63
C ASN A 110 0.61 8.91 15.16
N VAL A 111 1.73 9.22 15.81
CA VAL A 111 1.76 9.47 17.26
C VAL A 111 1.52 10.97 17.45
N SER A 112 0.37 11.32 18.04
CA SER A 112 -0.01 12.70 18.30
C SER A 112 0.62 13.20 19.59
N ASP A 113 1.50 14.19 19.50
CA ASP A 113 2.03 14.87 20.69
C ASP A 113 0.93 15.65 21.44
N ILE A 114 -0.11 16.09 20.72
CA ILE A 114 -1.23 16.88 21.27
C ILE A 114 -2.10 16.02 22.19
N SER A 115 -2.45 14.81 21.74
CA SER A 115 -3.40 13.95 22.44
C SER A 115 -2.76 12.72 23.09
N GLN A 116 -1.44 12.56 22.97
CA GLN A 116 -0.69 11.38 23.44
C GLN A 116 -1.32 10.06 22.95
N THR A 117 -1.88 10.09 21.74
CA THR A 117 -2.63 9.01 21.12
C THR A 117 -1.94 8.59 19.83
N VAL A 118 -1.83 7.29 19.62
CA VAL A 118 -1.46 6.72 18.34
C VAL A 118 -2.71 6.55 17.50
N TRP A 119 -2.69 7.10 16.30
CA TRP A 119 -3.73 6.98 15.30
C TRP A 119 -3.26 6.08 14.16
N ALA A 120 -4.15 5.27 13.62
CA ALA A 120 -3.88 4.45 12.46
C ALA A 120 -5.00 4.55 11.42
N CYS A 121 -4.65 4.40 10.16
CA CYS A 121 -5.61 4.24 9.07
C CYS A 121 -5.61 2.77 8.61
N ASP A 122 -6.76 2.13 8.58
CA ASP A 122 -6.94 0.81 7.98
C ASP A 122 -7.67 0.96 6.64
N MET A 123 -6.92 0.79 5.55
CA MET A 123 -7.47 0.92 4.21
C MET A 123 -8.47 -0.17 3.86
N ARG A 124 -8.42 -1.34 4.51
CA ARG A 124 -9.29 -2.45 4.14
C ARG A 124 -10.70 -2.29 4.70
N THR A 125 -10.80 -1.85 5.95
CA THR A 125 -12.08 -1.69 6.65
C THR A 125 -12.65 -0.28 6.52
N GLY A 126 -11.86 0.66 6.00
CA GLY A 126 -12.20 2.07 6.04
C GLY A 126 -12.08 2.67 7.44
N ALA A 127 -11.47 1.99 8.40
CA ALA A 127 -11.45 2.41 9.80
C ALA A 127 -10.32 3.40 10.10
N LEU A 128 -10.61 4.32 11.03
CA LEU A 128 -9.57 5.00 11.79
C LEU A 128 -9.47 4.33 13.14
N LEU A 129 -8.28 3.89 13.51
CA LEU A 129 -8.02 3.28 14.79
C LEU A 129 -7.27 4.26 15.68
N LYS A 130 -7.48 4.16 16.97
CA LYS A 130 -6.73 4.93 17.96
C LYS A 130 -6.40 4.12 19.19
N SER A 131 -5.26 4.40 19.79
CA SER A 131 -4.83 3.82 21.07
C SER A 131 -3.96 4.80 21.85
N PRO A 132 -3.99 4.82 23.18
CA PRO A 132 -2.85 5.31 23.96
C PRO A 132 -1.57 4.56 23.56
N VAL A 133 -0.39 5.16 23.78
CA VAL A 133 0.90 4.52 23.41
C VAL A 133 1.05 3.10 23.98
N ASP A 134 0.59 2.88 25.21
CA ASP A 134 0.65 1.57 25.91
C ASP A 134 -0.74 0.94 26.11
N GLY A 135 -1.72 1.31 25.29
CA GLY A 135 -3.13 0.93 25.49
C GLY A 135 -3.70 -0.01 24.43
N ASP A 136 -4.97 -0.36 24.62
CA ASP A 136 -5.75 -1.13 23.66
C ASP A 136 -6.22 -0.24 22.50
N TRP A 137 -6.16 -0.81 21.30
CA TRP A 137 -6.67 -0.16 20.09
C TRP A 137 -8.20 -0.26 20.00
N ILE A 138 -8.82 0.87 19.65
CA ILE A 138 -10.25 0.96 19.37
C ILE A 138 -10.49 1.66 18.04
N GLU A 139 -11.63 1.38 17.40
CA GLU A 139 -12.07 2.18 16.27
C GLU A 139 -12.51 3.56 16.77
N ALA A 140 -11.97 4.60 16.14
CA ALA A 140 -12.38 5.97 16.39
C ALA A 140 -13.79 6.18 15.84
N ARG A 141 -14.66 6.80 16.65
CA ARG A 141 -15.98 7.22 16.19
C ARG A 141 -15.83 8.30 15.11
N ARG A 142 -16.52 8.12 13.99
CA ARG A 142 -16.46 9.04 12.85
C ARG A 142 -17.85 9.52 12.45
N PRO A 143 -18.00 10.79 12.05
CA PRO A 143 -19.25 11.29 11.47
C PRO A 143 -19.43 10.90 10.00
N VAL A 144 -18.37 10.41 9.34
CA VAL A 144 -18.33 10.08 7.90
C VAL A 144 -17.71 8.71 7.68
N GLN A 145 -18.26 7.96 6.73
CA GLN A 145 -17.70 6.70 6.27
C GLN A 145 -16.54 6.95 5.29
N LEU A 146 -15.43 6.27 5.52
CA LEU A 146 -14.21 6.32 4.70
C LEU A 146 -14.11 4.99 3.95
N ALA A 147 -13.57 5.01 2.74
CA ALA A 147 -13.42 3.82 1.91
C ALA A 147 -12.02 3.23 2.11
N ASN A 148 -10.99 4.02 1.82
CA ASN A 148 -9.59 3.61 1.94
C ASN A 148 -8.74 4.72 2.58
N PRO A 149 -8.88 4.99 3.89
CA PRO A 149 -8.09 6.02 4.56
C PRO A 149 -6.60 5.70 4.48
N CYS A 150 -5.80 6.66 4.02
CA CYS A 150 -4.38 6.47 3.75
C CYS A 150 -3.47 7.37 4.60
N ARG A 151 -4.05 8.38 5.25
CA ARG A 151 -3.31 9.30 6.13
C ARG A 151 -4.25 9.95 7.13
N VAL A 152 -3.79 10.08 8.36
CA VAL A 152 -4.46 10.85 9.41
C VAL A 152 -3.46 11.83 10.02
N LEU A 153 -3.88 13.08 10.14
CA LEU A 153 -3.13 14.14 10.80
C LEU A 153 -4.01 14.74 11.89
N PRO A 154 -3.72 14.47 13.17
CA PRO A 154 -4.28 15.19 14.29
C PRO A 154 -3.76 16.63 14.30
N LEU A 155 -4.64 17.61 14.45
CA LEU A 155 -4.28 19.02 14.54
C LEU A 155 -5.26 19.78 15.44
N GLN A 156 -4.83 20.96 15.92
CA GLN A 156 -5.73 21.97 16.47
C GLN A 156 -5.93 23.06 15.42
N TRP A 157 -7.11 23.09 14.82
CA TRP A 157 -7.42 24.00 13.73
C TRP A 157 -7.93 25.35 14.23
N ASP A 158 -8.82 25.34 15.21
CA ASP A 158 -9.50 26.54 15.73
C ASP A 158 -9.12 26.93 17.15
N GLN A 159 -8.16 26.19 17.75
CA GLN A 159 -7.63 26.42 19.10
C GLN A 159 -8.66 26.23 20.22
N ASP A 160 -9.67 25.39 20.00
CA ASP A 160 -10.53 24.92 21.08
C ASP A 160 -9.91 23.72 21.85
N GLU A 161 -10.69 23.08 22.72
CA GLU A 161 -10.23 21.91 23.49
C GLU A 161 -10.46 20.59 22.75
N ASP A 162 -11.16 20.62 21.61
CA ASP A 162 -11.42 19.45 20.79
C ASP A 162 -10.23 19.22 19.83
N LEU A 163 -10.13 17.97 19.36
CA LEU A 163 -9.07 17.54 18.46
C LEU A 163 -9.65 17.31 17.07
N GLU A 164 -9.17 18.05 16.09
CA GLU A 164 -9.53 17.83 14.70
C GLU A 164 -8.63 16.78 14.06
N LEU A 165 -9.21 16.01 13.16
CA LEU A 165 -8.49 15.06 12.33
C LEU A 165 -8.63 15.47 10.88
N LEU A 166 -7.50 15.77 10.23
CA LEU A 166 -7.42 15.84 8.78
C LEU A 166 -7.09 14.44 8.24
N VAL A 167 -8.00 13.86 7.47
CA VAL A 167 -7.87 12.50 6.96
C VAL A 167 -7.85 12.51 5.44
N SER A 168 -6.89 11.84 4.84
CA SER A 168 -6.84 11.57 3.41
C SER A 168 -7.37 10.18 3.13
N ASP A 169 -8.18 10.05 2.08
CA ASP A 169 -8.79 8.81 1.60
C ASP A 169 -8.40 8.61 0.13
N LEU A 170 -8.14 7.36 -0.28
CA LEU A 170 -7.77 7.01 -1.65
C LEU A 170 -8.96 6.69 -2.56
N GLY A 171 -10.20 6.65 -2.05
CA GLY A 171 -11.40 6.53 -2.88
C GLY A 171 -12.40 5.52 -2.37
#